data_AF-W0DI01-F1
#
_entry.id   AF-W0DI01-F1
#
_cell.length_a   1.000
_cell.length_b   1.000
_cell.length_c   1.000
_cell.angle_alpha   90.00
_cell.angle_beta   90.00
_cell.angle_gamma   90.00
#
_symmetry.space_group_name_H-M   'P 1'
#
loop_
_entity.id
_entity.type
_entity.pdbx_description
1 polymer ?
#
loop_
_entity_poly.entity_id
_entity_poly.type
_entity_poly.pdbx_seq_one_letter_code
_entity_poly.pdbx_strand_id
1 'polypeptide(L)' 'MNYPKVVEEEDRIIVIYSEEPHHYVEEDDGVLIYYSKLWEVVKIVIKKDEKHHIIKL' A
#
# COMPACT_ATOMS: atom_id res chain seq x y z
N MET A 1 -7.95 14.22 -7.47
CA MET A 1 -7.11 13.15 -8.05
C MET A 1 -7.94 11.89 -8.18
N ASN A 2 -7.70 11.05 -9.19
CA ASN A 2 -8.36 9.75 -9.28
C ASN A 2 -7.53 8.73 -8.49
N TYR A 3 -8.13 8.16 -7.45
CA TYR A 3 -7.58 7.07 -6.66
C TYR A 3 -8.22 5.75 -7.08
N PRO A 4 -7.51 4.61 -6.95
CA PRO A 4 -6.16 4.48 -6.40
C PRO A 4 -5.06 4.92 -7.38
N LYS A 5 -3.97 5.48 -6.83
CA LYS A 5 -2.73 5.78 -7.58
C LYS A 5 -1.71 4.69 -7.25
N VAL A 6 -1.23 4.00 -8.29
CA VAL A 6 -0.16 2.99 -8.15
C VAL A 6 1.16 3.61 -8.58
N VAL A 7 2.19 3.47 -7.75
CA VAL A 7 3.57 3.85 -8.02
C VAL A 7 4.43 2.62 -7.88
N GLU A 8 5.14 2.26 -8.93
CA GLU A 8 6.02 1.11 -8.96
C GLU A 8 7.47 1.58 -8.87
N GLU A 9 8.19 1.10 -7.85
CA GLU A 9 9.63 1.34 -7.65
C GLU A 9 10.40 0.03 -7.89
N GLU A 10 11.73 0.08 -7.89
CA GLU A 10 12.57 -1.09 -8.16
C GLU A 10 12.36 -2.22 -7.12
N ASP A 11 12.21 -1.86 -5.85
CA ASP A 11 12.12 -2.77 -4.71
C ASP A 11 10.70 -2.97 -4.15
N ARG A 12 9.71 -2.20 -4.63
CA ARG A 12 8.36 -2.19 -4.05
C ARG A 12 7.29 -1.63 -4.98
N ILE A 13 6.05 -1.93 -4.65
CA ILE A 13 4.84 -1.35 -5.25
C ILE A 13 4.11 -0.55 -4.17
N ILE A 14 3.71 0.67 -4.50
CA ILE A 14 3.01 1.57 -3.58
C ILE A 14 1.63 1.88 -4.16
N VAL A 15 0.57 1.52 -3.44
CA VAL A 15 -0.81 1.84 -3.80
C VAL A 15 -1.32 2.91 -2.86
N ILE A 16 -1.67 4.07 -3.39
CA ILE A 16 -2.16 5.22 -2.62
C ILE A 16 -3.66 5.34 -2.86
N TYR A 17 -4.45 5.36 -1.79
CA TYR A 17 -5.91 5.49 -1.83
C TYR A 17 -6.38 6.88 -1.43
N SER A 18 -5.56 7.62 -0.68
CA SER A 18 -5.87 8.97 -0.21
C SER A 18 -4.60 9.80 -0.02
N GLU A 19 -4.74 11.12 -0.08
CA GLU A 19 -3.73 12.10 0.29
C GLU A 19 -3.68 12.36 1.81
N GLU A 20 -4.61 11.79 2.57
CA GLU A 20 -4.63 11.92 4.01
C GLU A 20 -3.38 11.32 4.68
N PRO A 21 -2.89 11.95 5.77
CA PRO A 21 -1.78 11.39 6.53
C PRO A 21 -2.20 10.08 7.22
N HIS A 22 -1.30 9.10 7.20
CA HIS A 22 -1.49 7.87 7.96
C HIS A 22 -1.23 8.11 9.44
N HIS A 23 -1.95 7.36 10.27
CA HIS A 23 -1.83 7.35 11.72
C HIS A 23 -1.49 5.97 12.28
N TYR A 24 -1.89 4.91 11.56
CA TYR A 24 -1.62 3.54 11.96
C TYR A 24 -0.97 2.77 10.81
N VAL A 25 -0.15 1.78 11.18
CA VAL A 25 0.56 0.91 10.24
C VAL A 25 0.40 -0.52 10.72
N GLU A 26 0.11 -1.42 9.78
CA GLU A 26 0.02 -2.86 9.97
C GLU A 26 0.91 -3.56 8.95
N GLU A 27 1.59 -4.62 9.36
CA GLU A 27 2.37 -5.49 8.45
C GLU A 27 1.71 -6.87 8.41
N ASP A 28 1.36 -7.33 7.22
CA ASP A 28 0.80 -8.66 6.98
C ASP A 28 1.50 -9.28 5.76
N ASP A 29 2.15 -10.42 5.95
CA ASP A 29 2.88 -11.17 4.92
C ASP A 29 3.80 -10.29 4.02
N GLY A 30 4.54 -9.35 4.63
CA GLY A 30 5.44 -8.44 3.90
C GLY A 30 4.75 -7.27 3.18
N VAL A 31 3.42 -7.16 3.31
CA VAL A 31 2.61 -6.02 2.89
C VAL A 31 2.42 -5.06 4.06
N LEU A 32 2.76 -3.79 3.85
CA LEU A 32 2.53 -2.72 4.82
C LEU A 32 1.23 -1.98 4.46
N ILE A 33 0.26 -1.99 5.36
CA ILE A 33 -1.02 -1.28 5.21
C ILE A 33 -1.01 -0.07 6.14
N TYR A 34 -1.34 1.09 5.61
CA TYR A 34 -1.37 2.36 6.31
C TYR A 34 -2.81 2.86 6.42
N TYR A 35 -3.23 3.26 7.61
CA TYR A 35 -4.59 3.70 7.89
C TYR A 35 -4.65 5.15 8.38
N SER A 36 -5.75 5.84 8.09
CA SER A 36 -6.10 7.14 8.66
C SER A 36 -6.51 7.02 10.14
N LYS A 37 -6.80 8.16 10.80
CA LYS A 37 -7.36 8.14 12.18
C LYS A 37 -8.71 7.42 12.27
N LEU A 38 -9.43 7.34 11.15
CA LEU A 38 -10.76 6.75 11.05
C LEU A 38 -10.71 5.27 10.64
N TRP A 39 -9.52 4.65 10.65
CA TRP A 39 -9.29 3.26 10.22
C TRP A 39 -9.55 3.01 8.72
N GLU A 40 -9.54 4.05 7.90
CA GLU A 40 -9.63 3.93 6.44
C GLU A 40 -8.23 3.68 5.85
N VAL A 41 -8.12 2.82 4.84
CA VAL A 41 -6.84 2.56 4.16
C VAL A 41 -6.44 3.78 3.35
N VAL A 42 -5.27 4.35 3.65
CA VAL A 42 -4.72 5.50 2.92
C VAL A 42 -3.62 5.09 1.94
N LYS A 43 -2.84 4.07 2.27
CA LYS A 43 -1.70 3.61 1.47
C LYS A 43 -1.39 2.14 1.76
N ILE A 44 -0.93 1.41 0.75
CA ILE A 44 -0.39 0.06 0.86
C ILE A 44 0.99 0.05 0.22
N VAL A 45 1.96 -0.62 0.83
CA VAL A 45 3.29 -0.86 0.27
C VAL A 45 3.56 -2.35 0.25
N ILE A 46 3.81 -2.88 -0.94
CA ILE A 46 4.11 -4.29 -1.18
C ILE A 46 5.59 -4.35 -1.54
N LYS A 47 6.40 -5.06 -0.77
CA LYS A 47 7.81 -5.30 -1.13
C LYS A 47 7.85 -6.27 -2.31
N LYS A 48 8.67 -5.98 -3.31
CA LYS A 48 8.96 -6.92 -4.40
C LYS A 48 10.01 -7.90 -3.89
N ASP A 49 9.56 -9.00 -3.31
CA ASP A 49 10.38 -10.17 -3.08
C ASP A 49 9.98 -11.28 -4.07
N GLU A 50 10.80 -12.32 -4.21
CA GLU A 50 10.56 -13.40 -5.18
C GLU A 50 9.26 -14.21 -4.94
N LYS A 51 8.55 -13.98 -3.82
CA LYS A 51 7.32 -14.70 -3.45
C LYS A 51 6.04 -13.94 -3.82
N HIS A 52 6.02 -12.62 -3.73
CA HIS A 52 4.80 -11.83 -3.91
C HIS A 52 4.62 -11.36 -5.36
N HIS A 53 4.52 -12.30 -6.30
CA HIS A 53 4.40 -12.02 -7.75
C HIS A 53 2.96 -12.01 -8.30
N ILE A 54 1.91 -12.10 -7.46
CA ILE A 54 0.54 -12.25 -7.97
C ILE A 54 -0.40 -11.22 -7.36
N ILE A 55 -0.62 -10.11 -8.08
CA ILE A 55 -1.85 -9.32 -7.99
C ILE A 55 -2.70 -9.73 -9.20
N LYS A 56 -3.68 -10.61 -8.98
CA LYS A 56 -4.62 -11.03 -10.04
C LYS A 56 -5.86 -10.13 -9.97
N LEU A 57 -6.11 -9.37 -11.04
CA LEU A 57 -7.34 -8.60 -11.26
C LEU A 57 -8.54 -9.53 -11.48
#